data_AF-A0A820B5X0-F1
#
_entry.id   AF-A0A820B5X0-F1
#
_cell.length_a   1.000
_cell.length_b   1.000
_cell.length_c   1.000
_cell.angle_alpha   90.00
_cell.angle_beta   90.00
_cell.angle_gamma   90.00
#
_symmetry.space_group_name_H-M   'P 1'
#
loop_
_entity.id
_entity.type
_entity.pdbx_description
1 polymer ?
#
loop_
_entity_poly.entity_id
_entity_poly.type
_entity_poly.pdbx_seq_one_letter_code
_entity_poly.pdbx_strand_id
1 'polypeptide(L)'
;MDFQLLLVLYNRWNVLYPTVKSVEKNWLNLRYHADGQIKKPDEFENEMENPPNLIDEKLLDRTSGSLIGMALGDALGAHVEFRPHAHLLANPVKDLEGGGTWGLKKGQFTDDTSMALCLANSLVVRRDFIPYDQLVRYKWWFEHGYMSSTGHCFDIGAATSQSLQEF
;
A
#
# COMPACT_ATOMS: atom_id res chain seq x y z
N MET A 1 7.27 -7.78 -18.61
CA MET A 1 6.88 -7.15 -17.34
C MET A 1 5.43 -6.74 -17.50
N ASP A 2 4.52 -7.50 -16.89
CA ASP A 2 3.08 -7.43 -17.18
C ASP A 2 2.48 -6.14 -16.60
N PHE A 3 1.83 -5.36 -17.47
CA PHE A 3 1.25 -4.05 -17.16
C PHE A 3 0.11 -4.13 -16.12
N GLN A 4 -0.39 -5.32 -15.78
CA GLN A 4 -1.51 -5.51 -14.87
C GLN A 4 -1.23 -5.08 -13.42
N LEU A 5 -0.03 -5.30 -12.88
CA LEU A 5 0.29 -4.92 -11.49
C LEU A 5 0.36 -3.38 -11.34
N LEU A 6 1.01 -2.73 -12.30
CA LEU A 6 1.08 -1.28 -12.40
C LEU A 6 -0.31 -0.69 -12.65
N LEU A 7 -1.16 -1.28 -13.50
CA LEU A 7 -2.55 -0.81 -13.67
C LEU A 7 -3.42 -1.04 -12.43
N VAL A 8 -3.22 -2.10 -11.63
CA VAL A 8 -4.00 -2.31 -10.40
C VAL A 8 -3.62 -1.27 -9.35
N LEU A 9 -2.33 -0.99 -9.18
CA LEU A 9 -1.84 0.06 -8.28
C LEU A 9 -2.22 1.45 -8.81
N TYR A 10 -2.03 1.73 -10.10
CA TYR A 10 -2.33 3.01 -10.75
C TYR A 10 -3.83 3.31 -10.85
N ASN A 11 -4.66 2.34 -11.26
CA ASN A 11 -6.11 2.55 -11.34
C ASN A 11 -6.76 2.65 -9.96
N ARG A 12 -6.26 1.93 -8.93
CA ARG A 12 -6.74 2.15 -7.55
C ARG A 12 -6.25 3.49 -6.97
N TRP A 13 -5.07 3.95 -7.37
CA TRP A 13 -4.55 5.29 -7.02
C TRP A 13 -5.43 6.42 -7.59
N ASN A 14 -5.88 6.29 -8.85
CA ASN A 14 -6.77 7.26 -9.49
C ASN A 14 -8.24 7.20 -8.99
N VAL A 15 -8.71 6.06 -8.47
CA VAL A 15 -10.05 5.96 -7.87
C VAL A 15 -10.12 6.61 -6.47
N LEU A 16 -8.98 6.79 -5.79
CA LEU A 16 -8.90 7.48 -4.49
C LEU A 16 -8.87 9.02 -4.60
N TYR A 17 -8.68 9.56 -5.80
CA TYR A 17 -8.82 10.98 -6.11
C TYR A 17 -9.73 11.16 -7.33
N PRO A 18 -11.06 10.95 -7.20
CA PRO A 18 -11.95 11.63 -8.12
C PRO A 18 -11.68 13.12 -7.91
N THR A 19 -11.51 13.87 -9.00
CA THR A 19 -11.36 15.32 -9.03
C THR A 19 -12.29 15.93 -7.98
N VAL A 20 -11.73 16.33 -6.82
CA VAL A 20 -12.54 16.82 -5.70
C VAL A 20 -12.98 18.22 -6.07
N LYS A 21 -14.10 18.32 -6.80
CA LYS A 21 -14.86 19.56 -6.88
C LYS A 21 -15.49 19.79 -5.53
N SER A 22 -14.92 20.77 -4.81
CA SER A 22 -15.49 21.55 -3.72
C SER A 22 -16.12 20.76 -2.57
N VAL A 23 -15.39 20.63 -1.47
CA VAL A 23 -15.99 20.53 -0.14
C VAL A 23 -15.36 21.61 0.74
N GLU A 24 -16.09 22.72 0.91
CA GLU A 24 -15.76 23.78 1.88
C GLU A 24 -15.69 23.21 3.30
N LYS A 25 -14.49 23.14 3.92
CA LYS A 25 -14.37 22.94 5.38
C LYS A 25 -13.23 23.73 6.00
N ASN A 26 -13.63 24.85 6.61
CA ASN A 26 -12.88 25.91 7.31
C ASN A 26 -12.12 25.54 8.62
N TRP A 27 -11.57 24.34 8.81
CA TRP A 27 -11.08 23.97 10.16
C TRP A 27 -9.94 22.94 10.26
N LEU A 28 -9.07 22.82 9.25
CA LEU A 28 -7.90 21.91 9.28
C LEU A 28 -6.53 22.58 9.52
N ASN A 29 -6.52 23.80 10.09
CA ASN A 29 -5.30 24.50 10.53
C ASN A 29 -4.77 23.78 11.79
N LEU A 30 -3.57 23.22 11.89
CA LEU A 30 -2.23 23.63 11.44
C LEU A 30 -1.40 22.37 11.11
N ARG A 31 -0.46 22.44 10.15
CA ARG A 31 0.39 21.31 9.76
C ARG A 31 1.87 21.70 9.83
N TYR A 32 2.69 20.80 10.35
CA TYR A 32 4.15 20.94 10.38
C TYR A 32 4.75 20.46 9.06
N HIS A 33 5.55 21.30 8.43
CA HIS A 33 6.34 20.96 7.24
C HIS A 33 7.79 20.64 7.63
N ALA A 34 8.49 19.87 6.79
CA ALA A 34 9.86 19.40 7.05
C ALA A 34 10.91 20.53 7.19
N ASP A 35 10.55 21.77 6.86
CA ASP A 35 11.34 23.00 7.02
C ASP A 35 10.89 23.87 8.22
N GLY A 36 9.89 23.42 8.99
CA GLY A 36 9.34 24.14 10.12
C GLY A 36 8.39 25.29 9.77
N GLN A 37 8.01 25.48 8.50
CA GLN A 37 7.08 26.53 8.08
C GLN A 37 5.63 26.05 8.04
N ILE A 38 4.68 26.96 8.28
CA ILE A 38 3.24 26.71 8.14
C ILE A 38 2.86 27.12 6.72
N LYS A 39 2.56 26.16 5.83
CA LYS A 39 2.03 26.45 4.49
C LYS A 39 0.51 26.38 4.47
N LYS A 40 -0.10 27.13 3.57
CA LYS A 40 -1.56 27.13 3.38
C LYS A 40 -2.01 25.93 2.52
N PRO A 41 -3.27 25.49 2.62
CA PRO A 41 -3.78 24.35 1.85
C PRO A 41 -3.66 24.49 0.33
N ASP A 42 -3.83 25.71 -0.20
CA ASP A 42 -3.74 26.04 -1.63
C ASP A 42 -2.30 25.97 -2.16
N GLU A 43 -1.32 26.35 -1.35
CA GLU A 43 0.11 26.20 -1.68
C GLU A 43 0.51 24.72 -1.80
N PHE A 44 -0.13 23.85 -1.03
CA PHE A 44 0.14 22.41 -1.02
C PHE A 44 -0.54 21.66 -2.17
N GLU A 45 -1.79 22.00 -2.51
CA GLU A 45 -2.44 21.47 -3.73
C GLU A 45 -1.63 21.88 -4.96
N ASN A 46 -1.13 23.11 -4.97
CA ASN A 46 -0.23 23.60 -6.01
C ASN A 46 1.14 22.88 -5.99
N GLU A 47 1.65 22.44 -4.83
CA GLU A 47 2.83 21.55 -4.74
C GLU A 47 2.54 20.10 -5.14
N MET A 48 1.31 19.60 -5.03
CA MET A 48 0.98 18.27 -5.55
C MET A 48 0.78 18.29 -7.06
N GLU A 49 0.18 19.36 -7.59
CA GLU A 49 0.01 19.60 -9.02
C GLU A 49 1.32 20.02 -9.70
N ASN A 50 2.16 20.78 -8.98
CA ASN A 50 3.48 21.26 -9.40
C ASN A 50 4.51 20.97 -8.29
N PRO A 51 4.97 19.71 -8.15
CA PRO A 51 5.95 19.35 -7.14
C PRO A 51 7.16 20.28 -7.22
N PRO A 52 7.63 20.82 -6.08
CA PRO A 52 8.81 21.65 -6.09
C PRO A 52 9.94 20.85 -6.76
N ASN A 53 10.85 21.55 -7.46
CA ASN A 53 12.05 21.01 -8.12
C ASN A 53 13.03 20.26 -7.19
N LEU A 54 12.57 19.80 -6.03
CA LEU A 54 13.28 19.19 -4.91
C LEU A 54 13.03 17.68 -4.79
N ILE A 55 12.16 17.07 -5.60
CA ILE A 55 12.12 15.61 -5.64
C ILE A 55 13.35 15.16 -6.42
N ASP A 56 14.40 14.78 -5.68
CA ASP A 56 15.52 14.04 -6.25
C ASP A 56 14.95 12.81 -6.97
N GLU A 57 15.04 12.81 -8.31
CA GLU A 57 14.51 11.74 -9.15
C GLU A 57 15.06 10.37 -8.70
N LYS A 58 16.30 10.33 -8.19
CA LYS A 58 16.88 9.09 -7.65
C LYS A 58 16.24 8.67 -6.34
N LEU A 59 15.85 9.62 -5.50
CA LEU A 59 15.13 9.32 -4.26
C LEU A 59 13.73 8.79 -4.58
N LEU A 60 13.02 9.45 -5.49
CA LEU A 60 11.70 8.97 -5.94
C LEU A 60 11.80 7.57 -6.54
N ASP A 61 12.75 7.33 -7.44
CA ASP A 61 12.98 6.02 -8.05
C ASP A 61 13.24 4.93 -7.00
N ARG A 62 14.08 5.22 -5.99
CA ARG A 62 14.35 4.28 -4.89
C ARG A 62 13.13 4.05 -4.01
N THR A 63 12.39 5.09 -3.66
CA THR A 63 11.19 4.97 -2.82
C THR A 63 10.10 4.19 -3.54
N SER A 64 9.83 4.51 -4.80
CA SER A 64 8.89 3.77 -5.66
C SER A 64 9.33 2.33 -5.85
N GLY A 65 10.61 2.11 -6.16
CA GLY A 65 11.21 0.78 -6.29
C GLY A 65 11.13 -0.05 -5.01
N SER A 66 11.20 0.58 -3.84
CA SER A 66 11.08 -0.11 -2.55
C SER A 66 9.66 -0.60 -2.30
N LEU A 67 8.64 0.23 -2.56
CA LEU A 67 7.24 -0.16 -2.41
C LEU A 67 6.80 -1.20 -3.44
N ILE A 68 7.20 -1.02 -4.70
CA ILE A 68 6.91 -1.97 -5.78
C ILE A 68 7.68 -3.28 -5.55
N GLY A 69 8.95 -3.19 -5.18
CA GLY A 69 9.80 -4.35 -4.91
C GLY A 69 9.30 -5.19 -3.75
N MET A 70 8.80 -4.56 -2.69
CA MET A 70 8.12 -5.24 -1.58
C MET A 70 6.89 -6.02 -2.09
N ALA A 71 6.01 -5.39 -2.87
CA ALA A 71 4.82 -6.06 -3.41
C ALA A 71 5.15 -7.20 -4.40
N LEU A 72 6.22 -7.04 -5.18
CA LEU A 72 6.73 -8.09 -6.05
C LEU A 72 7.34 -9.25 -5.25
N GLY A 73 8.09 -8.95 -4.20
CA GLY A 73 8.69 -9.94 -3.32
C GLY A 73 7.64 -10.79 -2.60
N ASP A 74 6.60 -10.13 -2.08
CA ASP A 74 5.40 -10.76 -1.53
C ASP A 74 4.75 -11.71 -2.56
N ALA A 75 4.36 -11.19 -3.74
CA ALA A 75 3.70 -12.01 -4.75
C ALA A 75 4.56 -13.18 -5.29
N LEU A 76 5.90 -13.03 -5.32
CA LEU A 76 6.83 -14.11 -5.66
C LEU A 76 6.92 -15.16 -4.55
N GLY A 77 6.99 -14.72 -3.29
CA GLY A 77 7.10 -15.59 -2.12
C GLY A 77 5.83 -16.39 -1.84
N ALA A 78 4.67 -15.77 -2.03
CA ALA A 78 3.36 -16.37 -1.81
C ALA A 78 3.14 -17.66 -2.63
N HIS A 79 3.74 -17.75 -3.82
CA HIS A 79 3.69 -18.96 -4.66
C HIS A 79 4.25 -20.20 -3.95
N VAL A 80 5.27 -20.01 -3.11
CA VAL A 80 6.02 -21.10 -2.48
C VAL A 80 5.91 -21.12 -0.96
N GLU A 81 4.98 -20.34 -0.42
CA GLU A 81 4.72 -20.31 1.01
C GLU A 81 4.43 -21.72 1.55
N PHE A 82 4.97 -22.04 2.73
CA PHE A 82 4.91 -23.34 3.39
C PHE A 82 5.46 -24.54 2.60
N ARG A 83 6.12 -24.31 1.45
CA ARG A 83 6.78 -25.39 0.70
C ARG A 83 8.11 -25.76 1.35
N PRO A 84 8.45 -27.06 1.41
CA PRO A 84 9.73 -27.49 1.95
C PRO A 84 10.87 -27.04 1.04
N HIS A 85 12.06 -26.81 1.61
CA HIS A 85 13.24 -26.38 0.84
C HIS A 85 13.56 -27.29 -0.36
N ALA A 86 13.39 -28.61 -0.21
CA ALA A 86 13.59 -29.56 -1.31
C ALA A 86 12.67 -29.29 -2.52
N HIS A 87 11.45 -28.79 -2.29
CA HIS A 87 10.54 -28.38 -3.35
C HIS A 87 11.08 -27.17 -4.11
N LEU A 88 11.65 -26.18 -3.42
CA LEU A 88 12.25 -24.99 -4.03
C LEU A 88 13.48 -25.31 -4.89
N LEU A 89 14.28 -26.30 -4.47
CA LEU A 89 15.42 -26.77 -5.26
C LEU A 89 14.99 -27.44 -6.57
N ALA A 90 13.91 -28.22 -6.52
CA ALA A 90 13.36 -28.88 -7.70
C ALA A 90 12.54 -27.94 -8.59
N ASN A 91 11.89 -26.94 -7.99
CA ASN A 91 10.98 -26.00 -8.66
C ASN A 91 11.38 -24.56 -8.29
N PRO A 92 12.51 -24.06 -8.80
CA PRO A 92 12.95 -22.71 -8.47
C PRO A 92 11.97 -21.66 -9.04
N VAL A 93 11.63 -20.66 -8.23
CA VAL A 93 10.78 -19.52 -8.62
C VAL A 93 11.53 -18.69 -9.65
N LYS A 94 10.98 -18.57 -10.86
CA LYS A 94 11.60 -17.82 -11.97
C LYS A 94 10.79 -16.61 -12.44
N ASP A 95 9.50 -16.57 -12.10
CA ASP A 95 8.58 -15.53 -12.52
C ASP A 95 7.38 -15.45 -11.54
N LEU A 96 6.48 -14.50 -11.77
CA LEU A 96 5.20 -14.40 -11.08
C LEU A 96 4.24 -15.50 -11.59
N GLU A 97 4.21 -16.62 -10.89
CA GLU A 97 3.46 -17.81 -11.33
C GLU A 97 2.02 -17.89 -10.79
N GLY A 98 1.68 -17.20 -9.68
CA GLY A 98 0.38 -17.33 -9.01
C GLY A 98 0.32 -18.62 -8.17
N GLY A 99 -0.81 -19.30 -8.04
CA GLY A 99 -0.92 -20.58 -7.33
C GLY A 99 -0.61 -20.49 -5.83
N GLY A 100 0.27 -21.38 -5.35
CA GLY A 100 0.64 -21.46 -3.94
C GLY A 100 -0.46 -22.00 -3.02
N THR A 101 -0.27 -21.79 -1.71
CA THR A 101 -1.19 -22.24 -0.64
C THR A 101 -2.61 -21.72 -0.85
N TRP A 102 -2.72 -20.50 -1.37
CA TRP A 102 -3.98 -19.77 -1.50
C TRP A 102 -4.58 -19.79 -2.92
N GLY A 103 -3.94 -20.45 -3.89
CA GLY A 103 -4.45 -20.54 -5.26
C GLY A 103 -4.53 -19.18 -5.98
N LEU A 104 -3.56 -18.31 -5.74
CA LEU A 104 -3.53 -16.92 -6.22
C LEU A 104 -3.45 -16.82 -7.74
N LYS A 105 -3.96 -15.71 -8.29
CA LYS A 105 -3.64 -15.31 -9.67
C LYS A 105 -2.23 -14.72 -9.72
N LYS A 106 -1.63 -14.73 -10.91
CA LYS A 106 -0.32 -14.10 -11.14
C LYS A 106 -0.33 -12.64 -10.67
N GLY A 107 0.65 -12.27 -9.86
CA GLY A 107 0.79 -10.92 -9.31
C GLY A 107 -0.15 -10.57 -8.15
N GLN A 108 -0.99 -11.49 -7.67
CA GLN A 108 -1.69 -11.23 -6.41
C GLN A 108 -0.71 -11.34 -5.24
N PHE A 109 -0.71 -10.31 -4.40
CA PHE A 109 0.06 -10.17 -3.16
C PHE A 109 -0.79 -10.54 -1.93
N THR A 110 -0.17 -10.75 -0.77
CA THR A 110 -0.82 -11.23 0.47
C THR A 110 -1.01 -10.11 1.51
N ASP A 111 -0.95 -10.47 2.80
CA ASP A 111 -1.13 -9.56 3.93
C ASP A 111 -0.01 -8.52 4.03
N ASP A 112 1.24 -8.90 3.74
CA ASP A 112 2.40 -8.00 3.72
C ASP A 112 2.11 -6.70 2.94
N THR A 113 1.72 -6.82 1.67
CA THR A 113 1.40 -5.67 0.83
C THR A 113 0.08 -5.01 1.24
N SER A 114 -0.93 -5.78 1.66
CA SER A 114 -2.22 -5.22 2.07
C SER A 114 -2.08 -4.29 3.28
N MET A 115 -1.32 -4.71 4.29
CA MET A 115 -1.01 -3.93 5.49
C MET A 115 -0.14 -2.72 5.14
N ALA A 116 0.89 -2.89 4.31
CA ALA A 116 1.73 -1.78 3.89
C ALA A 116 0.94 -0.71 3.12
N LEU A 117 0.02 -1.10 2.24
CA LEU A 117 -0.88 -0.17 1.54
C LEU A 117 -1.80 0.56 2.53
N CYS A 118 -2.34 -0.13 3.54
CA CYS A 118 -3.15 0.50 4.57
C CYS A 118 -2.37 1.56 5.36
N LEU A 119 -1.12 1.26 5.75
CA LEU A 119 -0.23 2.20 6.42
C LEU A 119 0.11 3.38 5.51
N ALA A 120 0.54 3.13 4.27
CA ALA A 120 0.87 4.17 3.31
C ALA A 120 -0.32 5.11 3.07
N ASN A 121 -1.53 4.55 2.96
CA ASN A 121 -2.74 5.34 2.78
C ASN A 121 -3.08 6.18 4.02
N SER A 122 -2.89 5.64 5.23
CA SER A 122 -3.01 6.42 6.47
C SER A 122 -2.02 7.59 6.47
N LEU A 123 -0.74 7.34 6.22
CA LEU A 123 0.30 8.38 6.20
C LEU A 123 0.01 9.48 5.17
N VAL A 124 -0.43 9.12 3.97
CA VAL A 124 -0.76 10.09 2.91
C VAL A 124 -1.98 10.92 3.27
N VAL A 125 -3.05 10.31 3.78
CA VAL A 125 -4.31 10.99 4.12
C VAL A 125 -4.15 11.85 5.38
N ARG A 126 -3.48 11.32 6.41
CA ARG A 126 -3.30 11.98 7.70
C ARG A 126 -2.15 12.99 7.69
N ARG A 127 -1.17 12.83 6.79
CA ARG A 127 0.10 13.59 6.78
C ARG A 127 0.87 13.50 8.09
N ASP A 128 0.64 12.41 8.82
CA ASP A 128 1.26 12.11 10.09
C ASP A 128 1.06 10.62 10.39
N PHE A 129 1.84 10.10 11.32
CA PHE A 129 1.63 8.77 11.85
C PHE A 129 0.56 8.82 12.96
N ILE A 130 -0.67 8.45 12.59
CA ILE A 130 -1.80 8.34 13.53
C ILE A 130 -2.14 6.85 13.73
N PRO A 131 -1.66 6.20 14.82
CA PRO A 131 -1.82 4.75 15.01
C PRO A 131 -3.28 4.28 14.95
N TYR A 132 -4.20 5.09 15.47
CA TYR A 132 -5.63 4.76 15.45
C TYR A 132 -6.19 4.68 14.01
N ASP A 133 -5.82 5.61 13.12
CA ASP A 133 -6.28 5.61 11.72
C ASP A 133 -5.69 4.43 10.94
N GLN A 134 -4.42 4.09 11.21
CA GLN A 134 -3.78 2.89 10.68
C GLN A 134 -4.54 1.62 11.09
N LEU A 135 -4.85 1.46 12.39
CA LEU A 135 -5.57 0.30 12.91
C LEU A 135 -7.00 0.21 12.36
N VAL A 136 -7.71 1.33 12.19
CA VAL A 136 -9.03 1.35 11.51
C VAL A 136 -8.92 0.82 10.07
N ARG A 137 -7.87 1.17 9.32
CA ARG A 137 -7.68 0.66 7.95
C ARG A 137 -7.30 -0.81 7.93
N TYR A 138 -6.48 -1.26 8.88
CA TYR A 138 -6.20 -2.69 9.06
C TYR A 138 -7.47 -3.46 9.39
N LYS A 139 -8.35 -2.90 10.23
CA LYS A 139 -9.67 -3.45 10.53
C LYS A 139 -10.56 -3.54 9.29
N TRP A 140 -10.58 -2.51 8.43
CA TRP A 140 -11.29 -2.58 7.14
C TRP A 140 -10.70 -3.62 6.18
N TRP A 141 -9.39 -3.80 6.16
CA TRP A 141 -8.77 -4.89 5.41
C TRP A 141 -9.25 -6.23 5.96
N PHE A 142 -9.13 -6.42 7.27
CA PHE A 142 -9.52 -7.64 7.98
C PHE A 142 -10.98 -8.03 7.76
N GLU A 143 -11.92 -7.08 7.87
CA GLU A 143 -13.36 -7.36 7.83
C GLU A 143 -13.96 -7.29 6.42
N HIS A 144 -13.36 -6.52 5.51
CA HIS A 144 -13.97 -6.17 4.23
C HIS A 144 -13.04 -6.32 3.02
N GLY A 145 -11.78 -6.76 3.22
CA GLY A 145 -10.82 -6.89 2.14
C GLY A 145 -10.35 -5.55 1.56
N TYR A 146 -10.46 -4.45 2.31
CA TYR A 146 -9.88 -3.16 1.92
C TYR A 146 -8.39 -3.34 1.55
N MET A 147 -7.99 -2.84 0.38
CA MET A 147 -6.62 -2.97 -0.16
C MET A 147 -6.11 -4.41 -0.40
N SER A 148 -6.96 -5.43 -0.30
CA SER A 148 -6.63 -6.81 -0.68
C SER A 148 -6.52 -6.97 -2.21
N SER A 149 -5.64 -7.87 -2.64
CA SER A 149 -5.49 -8.30 -4.04
C SER A 149 -6.59 -9.29 -4.49
N THR A 150 -7.28 -9.93 -3.53
CA THR A 150 -8.35 -10.94 -3.77
C THR A 150 -9.75 -10.43 -3.43
N GLY A 151 -9.86 -9.22 -2.86
CA GLY A 151 -11.12 -8.61 -2.47
C GLY A 151 -11.67 -9.07 -1.11
N HIS A 152 -10.93 -9.90 -0.37
CA HIS A 152 -11.21 -10.29 1.02
C HIS A 152 -9.89 -10.43 1.80
N CYS A 153 -9.96 -10.41 3.14
CA CYS A 153 -8.78 -10.70 3.97
C CYS A 153 -8.42 -12.19 3.87
N PHE A 154 -7.13 -12.47 3.66
CA PHE A 154 -6.55 -13.81 3.73
C PHE A 154 -5.09 -13.68 4.18
N ASP A 155 -4.47 -14.81 4.52
CA ASP A 155 -3.07 -14.89 4.96
C ASP A 155 -2.70 -14.07 6.21
N ILE A 156 -3.70 -13.58 6.95
CA ILE A 156 -3.45 -12.82 8.17
C ILE A 156 -2.82 -13.70 9.25
N GLY A 157 -1.66 -13.28 9.76
CA GLY A 157 -1.01 -13.94 10.90
C GLY A 157 -1.86 -13.91 12.18
N ALA A 158 -1.76 -14.96 12.99
CA ALA A 158 -2.56 -15.13 14.20
C ALA A 158 -2.46 -13.95 15.18
N ALA A 159 -1.26 -13.39 15.39
CA ALA A 159 -1.04 -12.25 16.27
C ALA A 159 -1.74 -10.97 15.76
N THR A 160 -1.65 -10.70 14.46
CA THR A 160 -2.32 -9.57 13.81
C THR A 160 -3.84 -9.75 13.89
N SER A 161 -4.35 -10.95 13.58
CA SER A 161 -5.78 -11.24 13.68
C SER A 161 -6.30 -11.05 15.09
N GLN A 162 -5.58 -11.54 16.11
CA GLN A 162 -5.99 -11.37 17.50
C GLN A 162 -6.03 -9.88 17.88
N SER A 163 -4.97 -9.14 17.54
CA SER A 163 -4.89 -7.71 17.85
C SER A 163 -6.01 -6.90 17.20
N LEU A 164 -6.41 -7.25 15.97
CA LEU A 164 -7.51 -6.58 15.26
C LEU A 164 -8.90 -7.04 15.72
N GLN A 165 -9.03 -8.19 16.38
CA GLN A 165 -10.28 -8.60 17.01
C GLN A 165 -10.54 -7.85 18.32
N GLU A 166 -9.46 -7.49 19.03
CA GLU A 166 -9.50 -6.76 20.30
C GLU A 166 -9.58 -5.23 20.14
N PHE A 167 -9.31 -4.70 18.94
CA PHE A 167 -9.43 -3.28 18.56
C PHE A 167 -10.85 -2.92 18.11
#